data_AF-A0A2E9H1C7-F1
#
_entry.id   AF-A0A2E9H1C7-F1
#
_cell.length_a   1.000
_cell.length_b   1.000
_cell.length_c   1.000
_cell.angle_alpha   90.00
_cell.angle_beta   90.00
_cell.angle_gamma   90.00
#
_symmetry.space_group_name_H-M   'P 1'
#
loop_
_entity.id
_entity.type
_entity.pdbx_description
1 polymer ?
#
loop_
_entity_poly.entity_id
_entity_poly.type
_entity_poly.pdbx_seq_one_letter_code
_entity_poly.pdbx_strand_id
1 'polypeptide(L)'
;MVPLLFVRSAKYLRPQSKNFKGLLIASMTILLRAIKKIVNHLGLARPEISELLPSLGYFGGEQSIALTLNVNERLSSVRLTRMGAQRDFLNLMGITLVLADGNNCQLQHIDEVVVSSCREGADPTRLLRHEKFHTKAEITPWWQVNFKFPLDIKQIIVHNRPDQWGKRSDQLQVSAERVTGSTTVIYHREISEIKQSLTAPLRALFPLSRRGYNRVKLLRDMVTQLDKQLAEGKMRPVADILPFMQATRLWSGSVVDDNLELRILAHLLSSAWFSRHRINPKEFALLLGSKRRVKELEANINEIRNQLALPQVMITKHGVAPQSKLMTDPQRTVSTMKKIMTDLKSLGFEPMLAYGTLLGAVRDHGFIPHDDDVDILVGVEASNKVQAEHQMNKLCQQMRQKGYRIGAENRNLNRHIRDTVTGFVLDVFPFWQQDGQTMLHMEKMKVRGIATDILAEQSELVFYGEHFAIPHKPEAFLQERYGDGWSTPDAFHEWPWSLDDGEQ
;
A
#
# COMPACT_ATOMS: atom_id res chain seq x y z
N MET A 1 51.38 1.50 15.99
CA MET A 1 52.04 2.81 15.75
C MET A 1 51.31 3.46 14.60
N VAL A 2 50.37 4.39 14.78
CA VAL A 2 50.53 5.79 15.22
C VAL A 2 49.18 6.21 15.82
N PRO A 3 49.14 6.64 17.10
CA PRO A 3 48.95 8.06 17.36
C PRO A 3 49.67 8.52 18.64
N LEU A 4 50.76 9.27 18.50
CA LEU A 4 51.38 9.96 19.65
C LEU A 4 51.99 11.33 19.32
N LEU A 5 51.67 11.91 18.15
CA LEU A 5 52.38 13.09 17.65
C LEU A 5 51.57 14.39 17.53
N PHE A 6 50.36 14.49 18.10
CA PHE A 6 49.56 15.73 18.00
C PHE A 6 49.06 16.29 19.35
N VAL A 7 49.89 16.19 20.40
CA VAL A 7 49.62 16.89 21.69
C VAL A 7 50.66 17.97 22.02
N ARG A 8 51.72 18.15 21.21
CA ARG A 8 52.75 19.18 21.46
C ARG A 8 52.72 20.33 20.45
N SER A 9 51.58 21.02 20.32
CA SER A 9 51.55 22.33 19.64
C SER A 9 50.41 23.26 20.08
N ALA A 10 49.87 23.09 21.29
CA ALA A 10 48.73 23.88 21.77
C ALA A 10 49.07 24.69 23.05
N LYS A 11 50.30 25.24 23.14
CA LYS A 11 50.69 26.11 24.29
C LYS A 11 50.81 27.60 23.96
N TYR A 12 50.57 28.04 22.73
CA TYR A 12 50.66 29.46 22.37
C TYR A 12 49.64 29.88 21.31
N LEU A 13 48.34 29.72 21.57
CA LEU A 13 47.32 30.44 20.79
C LEU A 13 46.22 30.92 21.75
N ARG A 14 46.16 32.24 21.97
CA ARG A 14 45.05 32.89 22.68
C ARG A 14 43.76 32.73 21.84
N PRO A 15 42.59 32.45 22.45
CA PRO A 15 41.38 32.22 21.69
C PRO A 15 40.77 33.56 21.27
N GLN A 16 40.91 33.92 19.99
CA GLN A 16 40.01 34.89 19.37
C GLN A 16 39.08 34.18 18.39
N SER A 17 37.78 34.44 18.57
CA SER A 17 36.63 34.05 17.75
C SER A 17 36.03 32.64 17.93
N LYS A 18 34.69 32.61 18.08
CA LYS A 18 33.84 31.40 18.05
C LYS A 18 33.92 30.64 16.71
N ASN A 19 34.43 31.27 15.65
CA ASN A 19 34.54 30.69 14.30
C ASN A 19 35.65 29.63 14.18
N PHE A 20 36.72 29.72 14.97
CA PHE A 20 37.83 28.74 14.89
C PHE A 20 37.42 27.36 15.43
N LYS A 21 36.60 27.30 16.48
CA LYS A 21 36.05 26.04 17.00
C LYS A 21 35.10 25.36 16.01
N GLY A 22 34.26 26.14 15.31
CA GLY A 22 33.35 25.63 14.28
C GLY A 22 34.10 25.02 13.09
N LEU A 23 35.17 25.68 12.64
CA LEU A 23 36.01 25.19 11.54
C LEU A 23 36.76 23.90 11.94
N LEU A 24 37.32 23.85 13.15
CA LEU A 24 38.04 22.67 13.66
C LEU A 24 37.11 21.44 13.78
N ILE A 25 35.88 21.63 14.26
CA ILE A 25 34.87 20.56 14.39
C ILE A 25 34.43 20.06 13.01
N ALA A 26 34.22 20.97 12.05
CA ALA A 26 33.89 20.59 10.68
C ALA A 26 35.02 19.78 10.02
N SER A 27 36.28 20.23 10.15
CA SER A 27 37.46 19.52 9.65
C SER A 27 37.65 18.15 10.31
N MET A 28 37.44 18.03 11.63
CA MET A 28 37.44 16.74 12.34
C MET A 28 36.35 15.81 11.83
N THR A 29 35.15 16.33 11.56
CA THR A 29 34.02 15.52 11.06
C THR A 29 34.31 14.99 9.65
N ILE A 30 34.91 15.81 8.78
CA ILE A 30 35.33 15.40 7.44
C ILE A 30 36.42 14.33 7.52
N LEU A 31 37.42 14.52 8.38
CA LEU A 31 38.50 13.55 8.59
C LEU A 31 37.97 12.22 9.16
N LEU A 32 37.06 12.26 10.13
CA LEU A 32 36.39 11.07 10.68
C LEU A 32 35.56 10.35 9.62
N ARG A 33 34.86 11.07 8.73
CA ARG A 33 34.14 10.46 7.59
C ARG A 33 35.11 9.83 6.58
N ALA A 34 36.24 10.46 6.30
CA ALA A 34 37.26 9.92 5.41
C ALA A 34 37.92 8.67 6.00
N ILE A 35 38.27 8.68 7.29
CA ILE A 35 38.78 7.52 8.02
C ILE A 35 37.72 6.40 8.05
N LYS A 36 36.46 6.70 8.35
CA LYS A 36 35.36 5.72 8.32
C LYS A 36 35.22 5.11 6.91
N LYS A 37 35.31 5.92 5.84
CA LYS A 37 35.32 5.41 4.45
C LYS A 37 36.50 4.49 4.17
N ILE A 38 37.72 4.85 4.60
CA ILE A 38 38.93 4.03 4.39
C ILE A 38 38.84 2.72 5.19
N VAL A 39 38.47 2.77 6.47
CA VAL A 39 38.32 1.59 7.33
C VAL A 39 37.21 0.67 6.82
N ASN A 40 36.10 1.23 6.31
CA ASN A 40 35.03 0.47 5.65
C ASN A 40 35.52 -0.18 4.34
N HIS A 41 36.26 0.57 3.50
CA HIS A 41 36.82 0.07 2.25
C HIS A 41 37.83 -1.06 2.46
N LEU A 42 38.62 -0.99 3.54
CA LEU A 42 39.57 -2.03 3.95
C LEU A 42 38.91 -3.21 4.71
N GLY A 43 37.58 -3.18 4.93
CA GLY A 43 36.85 -4.25 5.64
C GLY A 43 37.19 -4.38 7.12
N LEU A 44 37.81 -3.36 7.72
CA LEU A 44 38.32 -3.39 9.10
C LEU A 44 37.28 -2.96 10.14
N ALA A 45 36.22 -2.26 9.72
CA ALA A 45 35.12 -1.83 10.59
C ALA A 45 34.13 -2.96 10.87
N ARG A 46 33.54 -2.94 12.07
CA ARG A 46 32.27 -3.62 12.33
C ARG A 46 31.15 -2.75 11.76
N PRO A 47 30.19 -3.32 11.01
CA PRO A 47 29.08 -2.54 10.46
C PRO A 47 28.17 -2.03 11.57
N GLU A 48 27.60 -0.84 11.39
CA GLU A 48 26.53 -0.38 12.26
C GLU A 48 25.23 -1.10 11.90
N ILE A 49 24.38 -1.40 12.90
CA ILE A 49 23.10 -2.08 12.65
C ILE A 49 22.21 -1.26 11.71
N SER A 50 22.23 0.06 11.80
CA SER A 50 21.51 0.97 10.89
C SER A 50 22.00 0.90 9.43
N GLU A 51 23.27 0.56 9.21
CA GLU A 51 23.84 0.40 7.87
C GLU A 51 23.41 -0.93 7.23
N LEU A 52 23.26 -1.99 8.05
CA LEU A 52 22.77 -3.29 7.60
C LEU A 52 21.25 -3.34 7.48
N LEU A 53 20.55 -2.73 8.43
CA LEU A 53 19.10 -2.77 8.63
C LEU A 53 18.52 -1.35 8.57
N PRO A 54 18.53 -0.69 7.40
CA PRO A 54 18.03 0.68 7.26
C PRO A 54 16.53 0.80 7.56
N SER A 55 15.79 -0.33 7.51
CA SER A 55 14.38 -0.40 7.88
C SER A 55 14.12 -1.09 9.21
N LEU A 56 15.08 -1.03 10.15
CA LEU A 56 14.90 -1.57 11.50
C LEU A 56 13.57 -1.10 12.12
N GLY A 57 12.78 -2.02 12.64
CA GLY A 57 11.45 -1.72 13.18
C GLY A 57 10.40 -1.39 12.10
N TYR A 58 10.57 -1.87 10.87
CA TYR A 58 9.56 -1.75 9.82
C TYR A 58 8.20 -2.31 10.23
N PHE A 59 7.13 -1.58 9.91
CA PHE A 59 5.75 -2.04 9.96
C PHE A 59 4.90 -1.32 8.91
N GLY A 60 3.94 -2.01 8.31
CA GLY A 60 3.02 -1.52 7.29
C GLY A 60 1.66 -1.08 7.85
N GLY A 61 0.74 -0.79 6.94
CA GLY A 61 -0.66 -0.48 7.25
C GLY A 61 -1.58 -1.70 7.24
N GLU A 62 -1.29 -2.72 6.43
CA GLU A 62 -2.03 -3.98 6.40
C GLU A 62 -1.86 -4.80 7.69
N GLN A 63 -2.93 -5.47 8.13
CA GLN A 63 -2.99 -6.22 9.40
C GLN A 63 -1.84 -7.22 9.58
N SER A 64 -1.47 -7.93 8.52
CA SER A 64 -0.44 -8.98 8.54
C SER A 64 0.99 -8.46 8.70
N ILE A 65 1.20 -7.14 8.53
CA ILE A 65 2.50 -6.48 8.63
C ILE A 65 2.45 -5.24 9.54
N ALA A 66 1.35 -5.04 10.28
CA ALA A 66 1.19 -3.97 11.25
C ALA A 66 2.06 -4.20 12.49
N LEU A 67 2.34 -3.13 13.24
CA LEU A 67 3.06 -3.24 14.50
C LEU A 67 2.13 -3.80 15.57
N THR A 68 2.30 -5.08 15.93
CA THR A 68 1.52 -5.74 16.98
C THR A 68 2.33 -5.84 18.26
N LEU A 69 1.83 -5.23 19.33
CA LEU A 69 2.45 -5.21 20.66
C LEU A 69 1.58 -6.01 21.61
N ASN A 70 2.14 -7.07 22.20
CA ASN A 70 1.48 -7.80 23.29
C ASN A 70 1.70 -7.03 24.59
N VAL A 71 0.62 -6.62 25.24
CA VAL A 71 0.66 -5.78 26.44
C VAL A 71 0.19 -6.59 27.65
N ASN A 72 -1.04 -7.11 27.62
CA ASN A 72 -1.67 -7.84 28.72
C ASN A 72 -1.66 -7.07 30.06
N GLU A 73 -1.99 -5.78 30.00
CA GLU A 73 -2.03 -4.89 31.18
C GLU A 73 -3.33 -4.09 31.24
N ARG A 74 -3.71 -3.66 32.45
CA ARG A 74 -4.82 -2.73 32.67
C ARG A 74 -4.33 -1.29 32.52
N LEU A 75 -4.82 -0.61 31.49
CA LEU A 75 -4.34 0.71 31.07
C LEU A 75 -5.43 1.78 31.19
N SER A 76 -5.03 3.00 31.50
CA SER A 76 -5.88 4.20 31.53
C SER A 76 -5.79 4.99 30.22
N SER A 77 -4.63 4.96 29.55
CA SER A 77 -4.43 5.64 28.26
C SER A 77 -3.36 4.96 27.41
N VAL A 78 -3.39 5.23 26.10
CA VAL A 78 -2.33 4.84 25.15
C VAL A 78 -1.92 6.07 24.34
N ARG A 79 -0.61 6.32 24.25
CA ARG A 79 0.00 7.41 23.49
C ARG A 79 0.92 6.89 22.40
N LEU A 80 0.75 7.45 21.20
CA LEU A 80 1.61 7.28 20.04
C LEU A 80 2.42 8.57 19.84
N THR A 81 3.74 8.47 19.80
CA THR A 81 4.64 9.62 19.61
C THR A 81 5.60 9.36 18.48
N ARG A 82 5.75 10.29 17.54
CA ARG A 82 6.76 10.17 16.47
C ARG A 82 8.05 10.86 16.91
N MET A 83 9.05 10.08 17.32
CA MET A 83 10.29 10.56 17.96
C MET A 83 11.29 11.16 16.95
N GLY A 84 11.83 12.35 17.22
CA GLY A 84 12.87 12.94 16.37
C GLY A 84 13.23 14.36 16.76
N ALA A 85 14.42 14.79 16.34
CA ALA A 85 14.93 16.14 16.61
C ALA A 85 14.48 17.21 15.59
N GLN A 86 13.86 16.78 14.48
CA GLN A 86 13.37 17.66 13.42
C GLN A 86 11.84 17.74 13.46
N ARG A 87 11.31 18.84 12.92
CA ARG A 87 9.86 18.98 12.73
C ARG A 87 9.37 17.92 11.75
N ASP A 88 8.40 17.15 12.18
CA ASP A 88 7.77 16.09 11.39
C ASP A 88 6.30 15.95 11.84
N PHE A 89 5.53 15.12 11.16
CA PHE A 89 4.15 14.82 11.55
C PHE A 89 4.03 13.36 11.99
N LEU A 90 3.16 13.08 12.96
CA LEU A 90 2.70 11.72 13.20
C LEU A 90 1.67 11.40 12.11
N ASN A 91 1.90 10.34 11.33
CA ASN A 91 1.01 9.92 10.24
C ASN A 91 0.74 8.43 10.32
N LEU A 92 -0.53 8.05 10.50
CA LEU A 92 -0.93 6.66 10.68
C LEU A 92 -2.26 6.41 9.97
N MET A 93 -2.52 5.14 9.65
CA MET A 93 -3.80 4.71 9.10
C MET A 93 -4.79 4.33 10.21
N GLY A 94 -4.31 3.76 11.30
CA GLY A 94 -5.18 3.39 12.40
C GLY A 94 -4.47 2.76 13.59
N ILE A 95 -5.23 2.56 14.65
CA ILE A 95 -4.84 1.82 15.84
C ILE A 95 -6.00 0.91 16.25
N THR A 96 -5.69 -0.36 16.48
CA THR A 96 -6.61 -1.33 17.09
C THR A 96 -6.15 -1.62 18.50
N LEU A 97 -7.07 -1.51 19.46
CA LEU A 97 -6.85 -1.91 20.84
C LEU A 97 -7.66 -3.17 21.09
N VAL A 98 -6.99 -4.31 21.26
CA VAL A 98 -7.64 -5.61 21.51
C VAL A 98 -7.74 -5.81 23.01
N LEU A 99 -8.96 -6.01 23.49
CA LEU A 99 -9.26 -6.24 24.90
C LEU A 99 -8.91 -7.68 25.32
N ALA A 100 -8.86 -7.94 26.62
CA ALA A 100 -8.56 -9.25 27.18
C ALA A 100 -9.52 -10.37 26.70
N ASP A 101 -10.77 -10.03 26.41
CA ASP A 101 -11.79 -10.94 25.87
C ASP A 101 -11.63 -11.24 24.37
N GLY A 102 -10.68 -10.57 23.70
CA GLY A 102 -10.42 -10.70 22.26
C GLY A 102 -11.22 -9.74 21.38
N ASN A 103 -12.15 -8.97 21.92
CA ASN A 103 -12.90 -7.96 21.18
C ASN A 103 -12.07 -6.69 20.96
N ASN A 104 -12.39 -5.94 19.91
CA ASN A 104 -11.79 -4.63 19.67
C ASN A 104 -12.48 -3.57 20.53
N CYS A 105 -11.69 -2.68 21.11
CA CYS A 105 -12.17 -1.50 21.81
C CYS A 105 -13.03 -0.64 20.85
N GLN A 106 -14.23 -0.27 21.31
CA GLN A 106 -15.18 0.57 20.59
C GLN A 106 -15.15 2.02 21.10
N LEU A 107 -15.65 2.97 20.29
CA LEU A 107 -15.70 4.40 20.66
C LEU A 107 -16.45 4.66 21.98
N GLN A 108 -17.40 3.82 22.37
CA GLN A 108 -18.11 3.95 23.63
C GLN A 108 -17.22 3.82 24.88
N HIS A 109 -16.06 3.14 24.76
CA HIS A 109 -15.09 2.99 25.86
C HIS A 109 -14.14 4.19 25.98
N ILE A 110 -14.14 5.07 24.98
CA ILE A 110 -13.20 6.19 24.87
C ILE A 110 -13.80 7.41 25.57
N ASP A 111 -13.02 8.02 26.45
CA ASP A 111 -13.37 9.29 27.09
C ASP A 111 -13.08 10.44 26.13
N GLU A 112 -11.82 10.56 25.75
CA GLU A 112 -11.37 11.56 24.80
C GLU A 112 -10.15 11.08 23.99
N VAL A 113 -9.92 11.78 22.88
CA VAL A 113 -8.71 11.66 22.09
C VAL A 113 -8.06 13.04 22.01
N VAL A 114 -6.85 13.13 22.54
CA VAL A 114 -6.06 14.36 22.58
C VAL A 114 -4.83 14.25 21.69
N VAL A 115 -4.44 15.36 21.09
CA VAL A 115 -3.32 15.42 20.13
C VAL A 115 -2.46 16.62 20.41
N SER A 116 -1.17 16.53 20.09
CA SER A 116 -0.26 17.67 20.18
C SER A 116 -0.66 18.81 19.24
N SER A 117 -1.11 18.46 18.03
CA SER A 117 -1.58 19.43 17.04
C SER A 117 -2.45 18.78 15.96
N CYS A 118 -3.43 19.53 15.44
CA CYS A 118 -4.22 19.14 14.27
C CYS A 118 -4.67 20.39 13.47
N ARG A 119 -5.18 20.17 12.24
CA ARG A 119 -5.83 21.22 11.44
C ARG A 119 -7.22 21.51 12.01
N GLU A 120 -7.72 22.72 11.78
CA GLU A 120 -9.10 23.07 12.15
C GLU A 120 -10.10 22.12 11.46
N GLY A 121 -11.10 21.67 12.20
CA GLY A 121 -12.08 20.67 11.73
C GLY A 121 -11.55 19.24 11.57
N ALA A 122 -10.29 18.95 11.93
CA ALA A 122 -9.78 17.59 11.94
C ALA A 122 -10.40 16.80 13.10
N ASP A 123 -10.74 15.53 12.85
CA ASP A 123 -11.22 14.59 13.85
C ASP A 123 -10.11 13.60 14.25
N PRO A 124 -9.53 13.71 15.47
CA PRO A 124 -8.51 12.79 15.95
C PRO A 124 -8.99 11.35 16.18
N THR A 125 -10.29 11.13 16.35
CA THR A 125 -10.86 9.80 16.60
C THR A 125 -10.83 8.91 15.35
N ARG A 126 -10.53 9.48 14.18
CA ARG A 126 -10.34 8.77 12.90
C ARG A 126 -9.38 7.58 12.97
N LEU A 127 -8.30 7.67 13.74
CA LEU A 127 -7.38 6.54 13.91
C LEU A 127 -8.04 5.30 14.51
N LEU A 128 -9.03 5.46 15.39
CA LEU A 128 -9.77 4.35 16.00
C LEU A 128 -10.75 3.69 15.02
N ARG A 129 -11.08 4.37 13.92
CA ARG A 129 -11.95 3.88 12.83
C ARG A 129 -11.17 3.41 11.61
N HIS A 130 -9.85 3.23 11.74
CA HIS A 130 -8.95 2.91 10.62
C HIS A 130 -9.03 3.93 9.47
N GLU A 131 -9.21 5.20 9.82
CA GLU A 131 -9.14 6.31 8.90
C GLU A 131 -7.85 7.11 9.10
N LYS A 132 -7.23 7.52 7.99
CA LYS A 132 -6.00 8.31 7.99
C LYS A 132 -6.13 9.57 8.85
N PHE A 133 -5.17 9.76 9.75
CA PHE A 133 -5.00 10.97 10.54
C PHE A 133 -3.53 11.39 10.55
N HIS A 134 -3.31 12.71 10.59
CA HIS A 134 -1.98 13.26 10.82
C HIS A 134 -2.01 14.51 11.68
N THR A 135 -0.94 14.71 12.46
CA THR A 135 -0.72 15.97 13.20
C THR A 135 -0.22 17.07 12.27
N LYS A 136 -0.06 18.31 12.78
CA LYS A 136 0.79 19.31 12.10
C LYS A 136 2.26 18.90 12.24
N ALA A 137 3.12 19.53 11.42
CA ALA A 137 4.56 19.30 11.50
C ALA A 137 5.18 20.04 12.69
N GLU A 138 5.70 19.29 13.66
CA GLU A 138 6.28 19.78 14.91
C GLU A 138 7.36 18.83 15.43
N ILE A 139 8.08 19.23 16.49
CA ILE A 139 9.08 18.35 17.10
C ILE A 139 8.31 17.37 18.00
N THR A 140 8.53 16.07 17.79
CA THR A 140 7.90 14.99 18.58
C THR A 140 6.37 15.05 18.67
N PRO A 141 5.64 15.08 17.55
CA PRO A 141 4.17 15.08 17.57
C PRO A 141 3.63 13.79 18.20
N TRP A 142 2.48 13.91 18.86
CA TRP A 142 1.84 12.80 19.54
C TRP A 142 0.32 12.81 19.42
N TRP A 143 -0.25 11.63 19.59
CA TRP A 143 -1.68 11.34 19.67
C TRP A 143 -1.91 10.44 20.87
N GLN A 144 -2.95 10.69 21.67
CA GLN A 144 -3.28 9.87 22.84
C GLN A 144 -4.79 9.65 22.94
N VAL A 145 -5.15 8.44 23.33
CA VAL A 145 -6.51 8.06 23.69
C VAL A 145 -6.62 7.80 25.17
N ASN A 146 -7.62 8.41 25.81
CA ASN A 146 -7.97 8.23 27.21
C ASN A 146 -9.24 7.38 27.30
N PHE A 147 -9.26 6.42 28.22
CA PHE A 147 -10.41 5.54 28.40
C PHE A 147 -11.33 6.05 29.51
N LYS A 148 -12.65 5.88 29.36
CA LYS A 148 -13.64 6.27 30.39
C LYS A 148 -13.38 5.57 31.72
N PHE A 149 -13.00 4.30 31.62
CA PHE A 149 -12.54 3.48 32.73
C PHE A 149 -11.32 2.70 32.26
N PRO A 150 -10.37 2.37 33.16
CA PRO A 150 -9.23 1.58 32.76
C PRO A 150 -9.64 0.24 32.14
N LEU A 151 -9.01 -0.11 31.02
CA LEU A 151 -9.32 -1.28 30.20
C LEU A 151 -8.20 -2.31 30.29
N ASP A 152 -8.55 -3.60 30.32
CA ASP A 152 -7.59 -4.70 30.21
C ASP A 152 -7.21 -4.88 28.73
N ILE A 153 -6.06 -4.32 28.34
CA ILE A 153 -5.56 -4.35 26.95
C ILE A 153 -4.65 -5.54 26.75
N LYS A 154 -5.07 -6.46 25.89
CA LYS A 154 -4.28 -7.62 25.46
C LYS A 154 -3.22 -7.21 24.44
N GLN A 155 -3.64 -6.50 23.39
CA GLN A 155 -2.75 -6.10 22.29
C GLN A 155 -3.02 -4.67 21.83
N ILE A 156 -1.97 -4.01 21.38
CA ILE A 156 -2.02 -2.75 20.65
C ILE A 156 -1.50 -3.01 19.24
N ILE A 157 -2.31 -2.73 18.22
CA ILE A 157 -1.95 -2.92 16.81
C ILE A 157 -1.93 -1.56 16.13
N VAL A 158 -0.76 -1.13 15.69
CA VAL A 158 -0.59 0.18 15.03
C VAL A 158 -0.38 -0.02 13.54
N HIS A 159 -1.23 0.63 12.74
CA HIS A 159 -1.22 0.56 11.30
C HIS A 159 -0.54 1.80 10.73
N ASN A 160 0.60 1.60 10.06
CA ASN A 160 1.24 2.68 9.32
C ASN A 160 0.39 3.06 8.10
N ARG A 161 0.81 4.09 7.39
CA ARG A 161 0.16 4.39 6.12
C ARG A 161 0.57 3.39 5.04
N PRO A 162 -0.38 2.87 4.23
CA PRO A 162 -0.08 1.97 3.14
C PRO A 162 0.35 2.71 1.86
N ASP A 163 0.15 4.02 1.79
CA ASP A 163 0.34 4.83 0.58
C ASP A 163 1.68 5.60 0.53
N GLN A 164 2.00 6.14 -0.65
CA GLN A 164 3.20 6.95 -0.88
C GLN A 164 3.09 8.42 -0.43
N TRP A 165 1.90 8.90 -0.08
CA TRP A 165 1.63 10.34 0.05
C TRP A 165 2.00 10.92 1.40
N GLY A 166 3.29 11.21 1.57
CA GLY A 166 3.89 11.76 2.79
C GLY A 166 4.66 10.70 3.57
N LYS A 167 5.39 11.13 4.58
CA LYS A 167 6.32 10.27 5.33
C LYS A 167 5.59 9.24 6.21
N ARG A 168 6.07 7.99 6.17
CA ARG A 168 5.64 6.92 7.10
C ARG A 168 6.21 7.18 8.50
N SER A 169 5.52 6.70 9.53
CA SER A 169 5.97 6.86 10.92
C SER A 169 7.08 5.86 11.28
N ASP A 170 8.31 6.13 10.85
CA ASP A 170 9.49 5.26 10.98
C ASP A 170 10.18 5.27 12.36
N GLN A 171 9.91 6.27 13.20
CA GLN A 171 10.44 6.40 14.58
C GLN A 171 9.29 6.48 15.59
N LEU A 172 8.39 5.51 15.56
CA LEU A 172 7.25 5.48 16.47
C LEU A 172 7.69 5.04 17.88
N GLN A 173 7.19 5.75 18.89
CA GLN A 173 7.14 5.32 20.27
C GLN A 173 5.68 5.04 20.66
N VAL A 174 5.45 3.94 21.35
CA VAL A 174 4.18 3.64 22.01
C VAL A 174 4.41 3.63 23.50
N SER A 175 3.64 4.45 24.22
CA SER A 175 3.63 4.48 25.69
C SER A 175 2.21 4.33 26.20
N ALA A 176 2.05 3.83 27.42
CA ALA A 176 0.76 3.73 28.06
C ALA A 176 0.83 4.17 29.52
N GLU A 177 -0.29 4.65 30.02
CA GLU A 177 -0.47 4.98 31.43
C GLU A 177 -1.24 3.86 32.12
N ARG A 178 -0.73 3.42 33.27
CA ARG A 178 -1.37 2.39 34.10
C ARG A 178 -2.36 3.03 35.07
N VAL A 179 -3.20 2.19 35.70
CA VAL A 179 -4.14 2.62 36.75
C VAL A 179 -3.44 3.34 37.91
N THR A 180 -2.17 3.03 38.15
CA THR A 180 -1.35 3.68 39.20
C THR A 180 -0.88 5.10 38.85
N GLY A 181 -1.19 5.61 37.65
CA GLY A 181 -0.70 6.89 37.13
C GLY A 181 0.73 6.84 36.60
N SER A 182 1.37 5.66 36.57
CA SER A 182 2.70 5.49 36.00
C SER A 182 2.63 5.34 34.48
N THR A 183 3.48 6.09 33.77
CA THR A 183 3.63 5.97 32.31
C THR A 183 4.84 5.10 31.97
N THR A 184 4.64 4.10 31.10
CA THR A 184 5.71 3.24 30.59
C THR A 184 5.80 3.31 29.08
N VAL A 185 7.02 3.18 28.57
CA VAL A 185 7.25 3.01 27.13
C VAL A 185 7.16 1.52 26.80
N ILE A 186 6.15 1.16 26.01
CA ILE A 186 5.91 -0.22 25.55
C ILE A 186 6.82 -0.54 24.36
N TYR A 187 7.02 0.43 23.46
CA TYR A 187 7.78 0.23 22.25
C TYR A 187 8.53 1.49 21.83
N HIS A 188 9.81 1.33 21.48
CA HIS A 188 10.57 2.23 20.63
C HIS A 188 11.75 1.44 20.06
N ARG A 189 11.99 1.49 18.75
CA ARG A 189 12.98 0.61 18.08
C ARG A 189 14.42 0.76 18.56
N GLU A 190 14.76 1.89 19.18
CA GLU A 190 16.11 2.14 19.73
C GLU A 190 16.28 1.72 21.19
N ILE A 191 15.21 1.33 21.90
CA ILE A 191 15.34 0.74 23.24
C ILE A 191 16.10 -0.58 23.10
N SER A 192 17.08 -0.82 23.97
CA SER A 192 18.04 -1.92 23.85
C SER A 192 17.36 -3.29 23.72
N GLU A 193 16.41 -3.58 24.59
CA GLU A 193 15.67 -4.84 24.66
C GLU A 193 14.81 -5.04 23.40
N ILE A 194 14.13 -3.98 22.95
CA ILE A 194 13.33 -3.98 21.72
C ILE A 194 14.22 -4.17 20.50
N LYS A 195 15.34 -3.45 20.42
CA LYS A 195 16.32 -3.56 19.33
C LYS A 195 16.93 -4.95 19.26
N GLN A 196 17.22 -5.57 20.41
CA GLN A 196 17.69 -6.94 20.48
C GLN A 196 16.62 -7.91 19.96
N SER A 197 15.36 -7.77 20.42
CA SER A 197 14.23 -8.57 19.95
C SER A 197 14.04 -8.47 18.43
N LEU A 198 14.03 -7.24 17.88
CA LEU A 198 13.89 -6.97 16.46
C LEU A 198 15.03 -7.59 15.62
N THR A 199 16.26 -7.59 16.15
CA THR A 199 17.43 -8.11 15.41
C THR A 199 17.71 -9.60 15.64
N ALA A 200 17.15 -10.22 16.68
CA ALA A 200 17.42 -11.60 17.06
C ALA A 200 17.18 -12.61 15.92
N PRO A 201 16.06 -12.55 15.15
CA PRO A 201 15.83 -13.49 14.05
C PRO A 201 16.93 -13.43 12.97
N LEU A 202 17.41 -12.23 12.65
CA LEU A 202 18.47 -12.06 11.66
C LEU A 202 19.85 -12.42 12.22
N ARG A 203 20.13 -12.14 13.49
CA ARG A 203 21.39 -12.53 14.15
C ARG A 203 21.55 -14.05 14.27
N ALA A 204 20.45 -14.77 14.39
CA ALA A 204 20.45 -16.24 14.41
C ALA A 204 20.87 -16.84 13.06
N LEU A 205 20.62 -16.13 11.95
CA LEU A 205 20.86 -16.62 10.60
C LEU A 205 22.14 -16.03 9.97
N PHE A 206 22.49 -14.79 10.33
CA PHE A 206 23.51 -14.02 9.64
C PHE A 206 24.51 -13.38 10.62
N PRO A 207 25.80 -13.30 10.27
CA PRO A 207 26.84 -12.80 11.15
C PRO A 207 26.88 -11.26 11.16
N LEU A 208 25.81 -10.60 11.63
CA LEU A 208 25.63 -9.14 11.55
C LEU A 208 26.74 -8.32 12.23
N SER A 209 27.47 -8.91 13.18
CA SER A 209 28.59 -8.25 13.89
C SER A 209 29.96 -8.51 13.25
N ARG A 210 30.06 -9.31 12.19
CA ARG A 210 31.33 -9.71 11.57
C ARG A 210 31.96 -8.53 10.83
N ARG A 211 33.26 -8.31 11.05
CA ARG A 211 34.02 -7.27 10.33
C ARG A 211 33.96 -7.49 8.82
N GLY A 212 33.80 -6.41 8.07
CA GLY A 212 33.66 -6.44 6.61
C GLY A 212 32.34 -7.02 6.09
N TYR A 213 31.41 -7.42 6.98
CA TYR A 213 30.06 -7.77 6.58
C TYR A 213 29.29 -6.50 6.28
N ASN A 214 28.63 -6.44 5.11
CA ASN A 214 27.93 -5.24 4.64
C ASN A 214 26.53 -5.62 4.15
N ARG A 215 25.72 -4.60 3.89
CA ARG A 215 24.31 -4.77 3.52
C ARG A 215 24.12 -5.55 2.23
N VAL A 216 24.96 -5.34 1.22
CA VAL A 216 24.86 -6.07 -0.06
C VAL A 216 25.10 -7.56 0.17
N LYS A 217 26.10 -7.90 0.97
CA LYS A 217 26.36 -9.30 1.34
C LYS A 217 25.21 -9.88 2.16
N LEU A 218 24.65 -9.13 3.11
CA LEU A 218 23.48 -9.54 3.88
C LEU A 218 22.28 -9.85 2.96
N LEU A 219 21.95 -8.97 2.02
CA LEU A 219 20.84 -9.19 1.09
C LEU A 219 21.05 -10.43 0.22
N ARG A 220 22.29 -10.66 -0.24
CA ARG A 220 22.63 -11.86 -1.01
C ARG A 220 22.46 -13.13 -0.18
N ASP A 221 23.02 -13.15 1.04
CA ASP A 221 22.91 -14.28 1.94
C ASP A 221 21.44 -14.55 2.33
N MET A 222 20.64 -13.49 2.50
CA MET A 222 19.19 -13.57 2.73
C MET A 222 18.45 -14.23 1.57
N VAL A 223 18.69 -13.79 0.34
CA VAL A 223 18.08 -14.37 -0.86
C VAL A 223 18.47 -15.84 -1.00
N THR A 224 19.77 -16.17 -0.87
CA THR A 224 20.24 -17.57 -0.88
C THR A 224 19.54 -18.43 0.17
N GLN A 225 19.35 -17.91 1.38
CA GLN A 225 18.69 -18.62 2.48
C GLN A 225 17.17 -18.82 2.26
N LEU A 226 16.52 -17.91 1.53
CA LEU A 226 15.11 -18.03 1.13
C LEU A 226 14.95 -19.00 -0.05
N ASP A 227 15.73 -18.82 -1.11
CA ASP A 227 15.70 -19.67 -2.31
C ASP A 227 16.11 -21.11 -2.01
N LYS A 228 17.03 -21.35 -1.07
CA LYS A 228 17.37 -22.71 -0.62
C LYS A 228 16.14 -23.48 -0.12
N GLN A 229 15.31 -22.83 0.70
CA GLN A 229 14.11 -23.49 1.22
C GLN A 229 13.05 -23.69 0.13
N LEU A 230 12.95 -22.75 -0.81
CA LEU A 230 12.09 -22.88 -1.97
C LEU A 230 12.48 -24.10 -2.83
N ALA A 231 13.78 -24.33 -3.03
CA ALA A 231 14.30 -25.51 -3.73
C ALA A 231 13.98 -26.84 -3.01
N GLU A 232 13.71 -26.80 -1.71
CA GLU A 232 13.17 -27.95 -0.95
C GLU A 232 11.64 -28.09 -1.06
N GLY A 233 10.99 -27.30 -1.92
CA GLY A 233 9.53 -27.27 -2.08
C GLY A 233 8.79 -26.59 -0.92
N LYS A 234 9.50 -25.81 -0.09
CA LYS A 234 8.93 -25.18 1.12
C LYS A 234 8.86 -23.67 0.97
N MET A 235 7.74 -23.10 1.42
CA MET A 235 7.56 -21.66 1.53
C MET A 235 7.59 -21.26 3.01
N ARG A 236 8.40 -20.24 3.36
CA ARG A 236 8.41 -19.70 4.73
C ARG A 236 7.08 -18.98 5.03
N PRO A 237 6.54 -19.10 6.24
CA PRO A 237 5.43 -18.25 6.70
C PRO A 237 5.80 -16.76 6.67
N VAL A 238 4.78 -15.90 6.50
CA VAL A 238 4.94 -14.43 6.49
C VAL A 238 5.73 -13.92 7.71
N ALA A 239 5.43 -14.44 8.90
CA ALA A 239 6.08 -14.05 10.15
C ALA A 239 7.60 -14.32 10.15
N ASP A 240 8.06 -15.34 9.42
CA ASP A 240 9.48 -15.70 9.35
C ASP A 240 10.24 -14.91 8.28
N ILE A 241 9.52 -14.37 7.28
CA ILE A 241 10.08 -13.51 6.22
C ILE A 241 10.10 -12.05 6.68
N LEU A 242 9.11 -11.60 7.47
CA LEU A 242 8.98 -10.21 7.87
C LEU A 242 10.26 -9.61 8.51
N PRO A 243 11.05 -10.34 9.33
CA PRO A 243 12.32 -9.83 9.84
C PRO A 243 13.31 -9.43 8.74
N PHE A 244 13.28 -10.08 7.57
CA PHE A 244 14.17 -9.79 6.44
C PHE A 244 13.87 -8.41 5.83
N MET A 245 12.62 -7.92 5.94
CA MET A 245 12.24 -6.60 5.45
C MET A 245 13.00 -5.48 6.18
N GLN A 246 13.53 -5.71 7.38
CA GLN A 246 14.35 -4.73 8.09
C GLN A 246 15.65 -4.38 7.34
N ALA A 247 16.15 -5.29 6.51
CA ALA A 247 17.32 -5.05 5.66
C ALA A 247 16.98 -4.23 4.42
N THR A 248 15.72 -4.19 3.95
CA THR A 248 15.29 -3.46 2.74
C THR A 248 15.19 -1.95 2.98
N ARG A 249 15.08 -1.11 1.94
CA ARG A 249 15.05 0.37 2.07
C ARG A 249 13.64 0.96 2.18
N LEU A 250 12.77 0.38 2.97
CA LEU A 250 11.39 0.87 3.15
C LEU A 250 11.28 2.18 3.94
N TRP A 251 12.31 2.54 4.72
CA TRP A 251 12.39 3.85 5.38
C TRP A 251 13.15 4.94 4.60
N SER A 252 13.77 4.63 3.44
CA SER A 252 14.61 5.60 2.72
C SER A 252 14.60 5.42 1.20
N GLY A 253 14.48 6.51 0.43
CA GLY A 253 14.28 6.46 -1.03
C GLY A 253 15.53 6.28 -1.92
N SER A 254 16.74 6.17 -1.38
CA SER A 254 17.95 6.05 -2.21
C SER A 254 18.19 4.59 -2.63
N VAL A 255 17.90 4.22 -3.87
CA VAL A 255 17.96 2.83 -4.36
C VAL A 255 18.99 2.70 -5.47
N VAL A 256 20.06 1.91 -5.22
CA VAL A 256 21.19 1.71 -6.17
C VAL A 256 21.27 0.26 -6.69
N ASP A 257 20.70 -0.70 -5.96
CA ASP A 257 20.57 -2.11 -6.33
C ASP A 257 19.33 -2.67 -5.63
N ASP A 258 18.26 -2.93 -6.40
CA ASP A 258 16.94 -3.31 -5.92
C ASP A 258 16.59 -4.78 -6.16
N ASN A 259 17.26 -5.47 -7.07
CA ASN A 259 16.87 -6.84 -7.47
C ASN A 259 16.83 -7.80 -6.28
N LEU A 260 17.82 -7.74 -5.36
CA LEU A 260 17.82 -8.57 -4.16
C LEU A 260 16.69 -8.21 -3.18
N GLU A 261 16.37 -6.92 -3.05
CA GLU A 261 15.26 -6.47 -2.20
C GLU A 261 13.90 -6.87 -2.79
N LEU A 262 13.75 -6.78 -4.11
CA LEU A 262 12.57 -7.25 -4.85
C LEU A 262 12.40 -8.76 -4.72
N ARG A 263 13.49 -9.54 -4.75
CA ARG A 263 13.42 -10.98 -4.51
C ARG A 263 12.94 -11.32 -3.09
N ILE A 264 13.44 -10.62 -2.07
CA ILE A 264 12.95 -10.79 -0.68
C ILE A 264 11.46 -10.42 -0.59
N LEU A 265 11.05 -9.32 -1.23
CA LEU A 265 9.65 -8.91 -1.28
C LEU A 265 8.77 -9.93 -2.03
N ALA A 266 9.28 -10.54 -3.11
CA ALA A 266 8.57 -11.58 -3.84
C ALA A 266 8.29 -12.82 -2.96
N HIS A 267 9.26 -13.23 -2.13
CA HIS A 267 9.06 -14.27 -1.12
C HIS A 267 7.95 -13.89 -0.13
N LEU A 268 7.97 -12.66 0.40
CA LEU A 268 6.94 -12.18 1.33
C LEU A 268 5.54 -12.20 0.70
N LEU A 269 5.39 -11.65 -0.51
CA LEU A 269 4.09 -11.58 -1.20
C LEU A 269 3.59 -12.96 -1.62
N SER A 270 4.48 -13.84 -2.08
CA SER A 270 4.12 -15.23 -2.41
C SER A 270 3.64 -15.99 -1.17
N SER A 271 4.30 -15.81 -0.03
CA SER A 271 3.91 -16.38 1.26
C SER A 271 2.58 -15.87 1.78
N ALA A 272 2.38 -14.55 1.71
CA ALA A 272 1.12 -13.94 2.10
C ALA A 272 -0.04 -14.49 1.26
N TRP A 273 0.12 -14.53 -0.05
CA TRP A 273 -0.91 -15.03 -0.96
C TRP A 273 -1.22 -16.51 -0.74
N PHE A 274 -0.19 -17.36 -0.59
CA PHE A 274 -0.35 -18.78 -0.28
C PHE A 274 -1.11 -19.00 1.03
N SER A 275 -0.81 -18.18 2.03
CA SER A 275 -1.42 -18.23 3.36
C SER A 275 -2.72 -17.41 3.46
N ARG A 276 -3.32 -16.98 2.33
CA ARG A 276 -4.54 -16.15 2.24
C ARG A 276 -4.50 -14.83 3.01
N HIS A 277 -3.31 -14.32 3.32
CA HIS A 277 -3.11 -12.96 3.81
C HIS A 277 -3.06 -12.01 2.62
N ARG A 278 -3.80 -10.91 2.70
CA ARG A 278 -3.69 -9.83 1.71
C ARG A 278 -2.59 -8.86 2.16
N ILE A 279 -1.60 -8.66 1.30
CA ILE A 279 -0.64 -7.56 1.42
C ILE A 279 -0.64 -6.84 0.09
N ASN A 280 -1.10 -5.59 0.08
CA ASN A 280 -1.12 -4.81 -1.14
C ASN A 280 0.32 -4.35 -1.51
N PRO A 281 0.82 -4.59 -2.73
CA PRO A 281 2.12 -4.09 -3.20
C PRO A 281 2.33 -2.58 -3.00
N LYS A 282 1.26 -1.79 -2.95
CA LYS A 282 1.30 -0.35 -2.62
C LYS A 282 2.02 -0.05 -1.29
N GLU A 283 2.01 -1.00 -0.34
CA GLU A 283 2.77 -0.92 0.91
C GLU A 283 4.27 -0.71 0.69
N PHE A 284 4.76 -1.14 -0.47
CA PHE A 284 6.16 -1.10 -0.84
C PHE A 284 6.41 -0.10 -1.97
N ALA A 285 5.54 0.89 -2.18
CA ALA A 285 5.67 1.90 -3.24
C ALA A 285 7.04 2.59 -3.30
N LEU A 286 7.72 2.76 -2.16
CA LEU A 286 9.09 3.30 -2.11
C LEU A 286 10.11 2.38 -2.80
N LEU A 287 9.96 1.06 -2.63
CA LEU A 287 10.76 0.07 -3.35
C LEU A 287 10.25 -0.11 -4.78
N LEU A 288 8.94 0.02 -5.01
CA LEU A 288 8.28 -0.16 -6.30
C LEU A 288 8.09 1.15 -7.08
N GLY A 289 9.01 2.10 -6.93
CA GLY A 289 8.89 3.44 -7.50
C GLY A 289 9.09 3.54 -9.02
N SER A 290 9.10 2.45 -9.79
CA SER A 290 9.24 2.54 -11.26
C SER A 290 8.59 1.40 -12.04
N LYS A 291 8.30 1.69 -13.31
CA LYS A 291 8.02 0.78 -14.44
C LYS A 291 8.63 -0.62 -14.25
N ARG A 292 9.96 -0.60 -14.28
CA ARG A 292 10.83 -1.77 -14.25
C ARG A 292 10.69 -2.58 -12.96
N ARG A 293 10.65 -1.91 -11.80
CA ARG A 293 10.64 -2.61 -10.50
C ARG A 293 9.34 -3.36 -10.23
N VAL A 294 8.21 -2.83 -10.69
CA VAL A 294 6.93 -3.56 -10.62
C VAL A 294 6.99 -4.83 -11.47
N LYS A 295 7.46 -4.73 -12.72
CA LYS A 295 7.61 -5.89 -13.62
C LYS A 295 8.60 -6.92 -13.08
N GLU A 296 9.73 -6.46 -12.54
CA GLU A 296 10.75 -7.31 -11.93
C GLU A 296 10.20 -8.03 -10.68
N LEU A 297 9.42 -7.35 -9.85
CA LEU A 297 8.75 -8.00 -8.71
C LEU A 297 7.76 -9.07 -9.19
N GLU A 298 6.95 -8.78 -10.20
CA GLU A 298 6.02 -9.74 -10.79
C GLU A 298 6.75 -10.98 -11.34
N ALA A 299 7.84 -10.78 -12.09
CA ALA A 299 8.68 -11.86 -12.59
C ALA A 299 9.24 -12.73 -11.45
N ASN A 300 9.77 -12.10 -10.39
CA ASN A 300 10.27 -12.82 -9.21
C ASN A 300 9.17 -13.61 -8.49
N ILE A 301 7.96 -13.05 -8.34
CA ILE A 301 6.82 -13.76 -7.76
C ILE A 301 6.48 -14.98 -8.63
N ASN A 302 6.39 -14.80 -9.95
CA ASN A 302 6.03 -15.90 -10.86
C ASN A 302 7.11 -16.97 -10.95
N GLU A 303 8.39 -16.62 -10.83
CA GLU A 303 9.47 -17.61 -10.72
C GLU A 303 9.31 -18.49 -9.47
N ILE A 304 9.06 -17.87 -8.31
CA ILE A 304 8.81 -18.59 -7.04
C ILE A 304 7.60 -19.53 -7.20
N ARG A 305 6.52 -19.04 -7.82
CA ARG A 305 5.30 -19.80 -8.03
C ARG A 305 5.50 -20.97 -8.99
N ASN A 306 6.26 -20.77 -10.06
CA ASN A 306 6.61 -21.84 -11.01
C ASN A 306 7.39 -22.97 -10.31
N GLN A 307 8.36 -22.64 -9.44
CA GLN A 307 9.11 -23.63 -8.67
C GLN A 307 8.22 -24.48 -7.74
N LEU A 308 7.08 -23.93 -7.31
CA LEU A 308 6.09 -24.60 -6.47
C LEU A 308 4.90 -25.16 -7.25
N ALA A 309 4.96 -25.16 -8.59
CA ALA A 309 3.86 -25.57 -9.47
C ALA A 309 2.53 -24.84 -9.16
N LEU A 310 2.61 -23.56 -8.79
CA LEU A 310 1.46 -22.70 -8.53
C LEU A 310 1.10 -21.87 -9.78
N PRO A 311 -0.20 -21.57 -10.02
CA PRO A 311 -0.62 -20.73 -11.14
C PRO A 311 0.03 -19.35 -11.09
N GLN A 312 0.35 -18.74 -12.22
CA GLN A 312 0.95 -17.39 -12.25
C GLN A 312 -0.03 -16.29 -11.83
N VAL A 313 0.53 -15.15 -11.44
CA VAL A 313 -0.18 -13.96 -10.97
C VAL A 313 0.34 -12.72 -11.70
N MET A 314 -0.42 -11.63 -11.60
CA MET A 314 -0.06 -10.31 -12.10
C MET A 314 -0.14 -9.30 -10.97
N ILE A 315 0.66 -8.23 -11.06
CA ILE A 315 0.56 -7.07 -10.19
C ILE A 315 -0.26 -6.01 -10.92
N THR A 316 -1.46 -5.76 -10.40
CA THR A 316 -2.40 -4.76 -10.93
C THR A 316 -2.49 -3.56 -9.99
N LYS A 317 -3.22 -2.51 -10.42
CA LYS A 317 -3.58 -1.36 -9.59
C LYS A 317 -4.35 -1.75 -8.30
N HIS A 318 -4.93 -2.95 -8.26
CA HIS A 318 -5.65 -3.48 -7.09
C HIS A 318 -4.79 -4.39 -6.20
N GLY A 319 -3.59 -4.76 -6.65
CA GLY A 319 -2.63 -5.58 -5.92
C GLY A 319 -2.26 -6.84 -6.70
N VAL A 320 -1.99 -7.95 -6.01
CA VAL A 320 -1.66 -9.21 -6.68
C VAL A 320 -2.94 -9.95 -7.05
N ALA A 321 -3.18 -10.13 -8.35
CA ALA A 321 -4.33 -10.85 -8.88
C ALA A 321 -3.87 -12.15 -9.57
N PRO A 322 -4.70 -13.20 -9.65
CA PRO A 322 -4.48 -14.28 -10.62
C PRO A 322 -4.31 -13.70 -12.03
N GLN A 323 -3.62 -14.41 -12.93
CA GLN A 323 -3.72 -14.09 -14.35
C GLN A 323 -5.20 -13.97 -14.77
N SER A 324 -5.49 -13.00 -15.63
CA SER A 324 -6.86 -12.57 -15.92
C SER A 324 -7.75 -13.77 -16.28
N LYS A 325 -8.84 -13.94 -15.51
CA LYS A 325 -9.84 -14.96 -15.82
C LYS A 325 -10.49 -14.73 -17.19
N LEU A 326 -10.54 -13.47 -17.62
CA LEU A 326 -11.04 -13.07 -18.93
C LEU A 326 -10.27 -13.77 -20.06
N MET A 327 -8.97 -13.98 -19.86
CA MET A 327 -8.10 -14.66 -20.83
C MET A 327 -8.17 -16.18 -20.73
N THR A 328 -8.57 -16.74 -19.58
CA THR A 328 -8.64 -18.20 -19.40
C THR A 328 -9.86 -18.85 -20.05
N ASP A 329 -11.01 -18.16 -20.06
CA ASP A 329 -12.25 -18.62 -20.66
C ASP A 329 -13.09 -17.42 -21.15
N PRO A 330 -12.65 -16.76 -22.24
CA PRO A 330 -13.31 -15.55 -22.73
C PRO A 330 -14.73 -15.83 -23.20
N GLN A 331 -15.01 -17.00 -23.80
CA GLN A 331 -16.36 -17.34 -24.26
C GLN A 331 -17.36 -17.47 -23.10
N ARG A 332 -16.97 -18.09 -21.98
CA ARG A 332 -17.83 -18.14 -20.79
C ARG A 332 -18.05 -16.76 -20.18
N THR A 333 -17.03 -15.93 -20.20
CA THR A 333 -17.10 -14.54 -19.71
C THR A 333 -18.11 -13.75 -20.55
N VAL A 334 -17.94 -13.79 -21.88
CA VAL A 334 -18.79 -13.09 -22.86
C VAL A 334 -20.24 -13.56 -22.81
N SER A 335 -20.48 -14.88 -22.73
CA SER A 335 -21.85 -15.42 -22.60
C SER A 335 -22.53 -14.99 -21.30
N THR A 336 -21.79 -14.96 -20.18
CA THR A 336 -22.32 -14.47 -18.90
C THR A 336 -22.61 -12.97 -18.94
N MET A 337 -21.71 -12.18 -19.54
CA MET A 337 -21.91 -10.74 -19.76
C MET A 337 -23.17 -10.48 -20.62
N LYS A 338 -23.32 -11.20 -21.74
CA LYS A 338 -24.48 -11.10 -22.63
C LYS A 338 -25.79 -11.45 -21.93
N LYS A 339 -25.79 -12.50 -21.09
CA LYS A 339 -26.93 -12.86 -20.23
C LYS A 339 -27.32 -11.70 -19.32
N ILE A 340 -26.37 -11.15 -18.55
CA ILE A 340 -26.65 -10.05 -17.60
C ILE A 340 -27.15 -8.80 -18.33
N MET A 341 -26.54 -8.43 -19.46
CA MET A 341 -26.99 -7.29 -20.26
C MET A 341 -28.39 -7.50 -20.85
N THR A 342 -28.72 -8.73 -21.25
CA THR A 342 -30.08 -9.07 -21.72
C THR A 342 -31.10 -8.93 -20.59
N ASP A 343 -30.76 -9.35 -19.38
CA ASP A 343 -31.61 -9.18 -18.20
C ASP A 343 -31.80 -7.71 -17.84
N LEU A 344 -30.75 -6.90 -17.89
CA LEU A 344 -30.85 -5.44 -17.72
C LEU A 344 -31.76 -4.81 -18.79
N LYS A 345 -31.61 -5.24 -20.05
CA LYS A 345 -32.47 -4.78 -21.16
C LYS A 345 -33.94 -5.15 -20.96
N SER A 346 -34.22 -6.34 -20.43
CA SER A 346 -35.59 -6.76 -20.10
C SER A 346 -36.24 -5.92 -18.98
N LEU A 347 -35.44 -5.21 -18.20
CA LEU A 347 -35.89 -4.30 -17.14
C LEU A 347 -36.03 -2.85 -17.62
N GLY A 348 -35.78 -2.59 -18.90
CA GLY A 348 -35.87 -1.24 -19.50
C GLY A 348 -34.59 -0.42 -19.43
N PHE A 349 -33.46 -1.02 -19.06
CA PHE A 349 -32.16 -0.34 -19.10
C PHE A 349 -31.47 -0.58 -20.46
N GLU A 350 -30.60 0.34 -20.86
CA GLU A 350 -29.84 0.23 -22.10
C GLU A 350 -28.34 0.04 -21.78
N PRO A 351 -27.89 -1.20 -21.51
CA PRO A 351 -26.50 -1.45 -21.18
C PRO A 351 -25.61 -1.41 -22.42
N MET A 352 -24.39 -0.88 -22.28
CA MET A 352 -23.36 -0.85 -23.32
C MET A 352 -21.97 -1.08 -22.73
N LEU A 353 -21.02 -1.62 -23.51
CA LEU A 353 -19.63 -1.80 -23.05
C LEU A 353 -18.98 -0.44 -22.76
N ALA A 354 -18.15 -0.38 -21.72
CA ALA A 354 -17.46 0.84 -21.34
C ALA A 354 -16.04 0.56 -20.83
N TYR A 355 -15.29 1.64 -20.58
CA TYR A 355 -13.99 1.64 -19.93
C TYR A 355 -13.02 0.55 -20.45
N GLY A 356 -12.45 -0.28 -19.57
CA GLY A 356 -11.43 -1.28 -19.94
C GLY A 356 -11.96 -2.31 -20.93
N THR A 357 -13.23 -2.69 -20.78
CA THR A 357 -13.91 -3.63 -21.67
C THR A 357 -14.09 -3.06 -23.08
N LEU A 358 -14.57 -1.81 -23.18
CA LEU A 358 -14.68 -1.13 -24.48
C LEU A 358 -13.31 -0.87 -25.10
N LEU A 359 -12.33 -0.45 -24.30
CA LEU A 359 -10.96 -0.20 -24.76
C LEU A 359 -10.35 -1.46 -25.37
N GLY A 360 -10.45 -2.59 -24.68
CA GLY A 360 -9.98 -3.88 -25.20
C GLY A 360 -10.70 -4.26 -26.50
N ALA A 361 -12.03 -4.12 -26.54
CA ALA A 361 -12.81 -4.46 -27.73
C ALA A 361 -12.45 -3.61 -28.96
N VAL A 362 -12.23 -2.31 -28.78
CA VAL A 362 -11.91 -1.36 -29.87
C VAL A 362 -10.44 -1.43 -30.28
N ARG A 363 -9.51 -1.42 -29.31
CA ARG A 363 -8.06 -1.33 -29.57
C ARG A 363 -7.41 -2.68 -29.80
N ASP A 364 -7.71 -3.66 -28.93
CA ASP A 364 -7.01 -4.95 -28.90
C ASP A 364 -7.81 -6.06 -29.59
N HIS A 365 -9.06 -5.78 -29.98
CA HIS A 365 -10.03 -6.75 -30.50
C HIS A 365 -10.23 -7.96 -29.57
N GLY A 366 -10.13 -7.72 -28.26
CA GLY A 366 -10.19 -8.75 -27.22
C GLY A 366 -10.19 -8.15 -25.82
N PHE A 367 -10.21 -8.98 -24.78
CA PHE A 367 -9.98 -8.48 -23.42
C PHE A 367 -8.54 -7.99 -23.25
N ILE A 368 -8.35 -6.96 -22.43
CA ILE A 368 -7.02 -6.49 -22.07
C ILE A 368 -6.36 -7.57 -21.17
N PRO A 369 -5.16 -8.08 -21.51
CA PRO A 369 -4.61 -9.28 -20.84
C PRO A 369 -4.41 -9.17 -19.33
N HIS A 370 -4.18 -7.95 -18.83
CA HIS A 370 -3.91 -7.66 -17.42
C HIS A 370 -5.12 -7.08 -16.68
N ASP A 371 -6.27 -6.98 -17.34
CA ASP A 371 -7.52 -6.48 -16.76
C ASP A 371 -8.29 -7.64 -16.11
N ASP A 372 -8.89 -7.39 -14.95
CA ASP A 372 -9.56 -8.43 -14.15
C ASP A 372 -11.04 -8.16 -13.88
N ASP A 373 -11.55 -7.03 -14.35
CA ASP A 373 -12.94 -6.60 -14.30
C ASP A 373 -13.57 -6.47 -15.71
N VAL A 374 -14.90 -6.35 -15.72
CA VAL A 374 -15.68 -6.10 -16.95
C VAL A 374 -16.66 -5.00 -16.64
N ASP A 375 -16.63 -3.95 -17.46
CA ASP A 375 -17.32 -2.69 -17.23
C ASP A 375 -18.39 -2.45 -18.28
N ILE A 376 -19.58 -2.05 -17.82
CA ILE A 376 -20.66 -1.54 -18.67
C ILE A 376 -21.21 -0.22 -18.14
N LEU A 377 -21.75 0.58 -19.06
CA LEU A 377 -22.57 1.74 -18.76
C LEU A 377 -24.05 1.39 -18.90
N VAL A 378 -24.90 2.00 -18.06
CA VAL A 378 -26.36 1.99 -18.18
C VAL A 378 -26.90 3.41 -18.08
N GLY A 379 -27.78 3.78 -19.01
CA GLY A 379 -28.50 5.04 -18.94
C GLY A 379 -29.53 4.99 -17.81
N VAL A 380 -29.60 6.04 -16.99
CA VAL A 380 -30.62 6.19 -15.95
C VAL A 380 -31.37 7.52 -16.07
N GLU A 381 -32.66 7.48 -15.81
CA GLU A 381 -33.50 8.68 -15.77
C GLU A 381 -33.21 9.50 -14.50
N ALA A 382 -32.33 10.48 -14.64
CA ALA A 382 -31.93 11.38 -13.56
C ALA A 382 -31.47 12.73 -14.10
N SER A 383 -31.70 13.78 -13.30
CA SER A 383 -31.21 15.15 -13.55
C SER A 383 -30.06 15.55 -12.62
N ASN A 384 -29.71 14.70 -11.67
CA ASN A 384 -28.63 14.91 -10.72
C ASN A 384 -28.17 13.58 -10.11
N LYS A 385 -27.02 13.63 -9.44
CA LYS A 385 -26.39 12.45 -8.81
C LYS A 385 -27.31 11.72 -7.82
N VAL A 386 -28.10 12.43 -7.01
CA VAL A 386 -28.97 11.79 -6.00
C VAL A 386 -30.08 10.98 -6.67
N GLN A 387 -30.65 11.51 -7.76
CA GLN A 387 -31.63 10.76 -8.56
C GLN A 387 -30.99 9.57 -9.27
N ALA A 388 -29.76 9.70 -9.78
CA ALA A 388 -29.02 8.58 -10.38
C ALA A 388 -28.76 7.47 -9.36
N GLU A 389 -28.38 7.81 -8.12
CA GLU A 389 -28.23 6.85 -7.02
C GLU A 389 -29.55 6.10 -6.73
N HIS A 390 -30.69 6.80 -6.75
CA HIS A 390 -32.00 6.18 -6.55
C HIS A 390 -32.34 5.17 -7.67
N GLN A 391 -32.12 5.54 -8.94
CA GLN A 391 -32.33 4.63 -10.06
C GLN A 391 -31.42 3.40 -10.01
N MET A 392 -30.15 3.57 -9.62
CA MET A 392 -29.24 2.44 -9.45
C MET A 392 -29.65 1.50 -8.31
N ASN A 393 -30.24 2.02 -7.23
CA ASN A 393 -30.80 1.19 -6.17
C ASN A 393 -32.01 0.38 -6.65
N LYS A 394 -32.89 1.00 -7.46
CA LYS A 394 -34.02 0.30 -8.11
C LYS A 394 -33.53 -0.81 -9.05
N LEU A 395 -32.55 -0.52 -9.91
CA LEU A 395 -31.89 -1.51 -10.78
C LEU A 395 -31.39 -2.70 -9.94
N CYS A 396 -30.71 -2.41 -8.83
CA CYS A 396 -30.19 -3.44 -7.95
C CYS A 396 -31.28 -4.30 -7.32
N GLN A 397 -32.38 -3.70 -6.88
CA GLN A 397 -33.52 -4.45 -6.35
C GLN A 397 -34.10 -5.41 -7.41
N GLN A 398 -34.30 -4.93 -8.64
CA GLN A 398 -34.83 -5.73 -9.74
C GLN A 398 -33.88 -6.86 -10.15
N MET A 399 -32.57 -6.60 -10.21
CA MET A 399 -31.57 -7.63 -10.52
C MET A 399 -31.45 -8.68 -9.41
N ARG A 400 -31.61 -8.30 -8.13
CA ARG A 400 -31.71 -9.29 -7.03
C ARG A 400 -32.91 -10.22 -7.19
N GLN A 401 -34.05 -9.70 -7.65
CA GLN A 401 -35.25 -10.51 -7.93
C GLN A 401 -35.02 -11.53 -9.06
N LYS A 402 -34.12 -11.24 -10.00
CA LYS A 402 -33.67 -12.17 -11.05
C LYS A 402 -32.63 -13.20 -10.58
N GLY A 403 -32.25 -13.20 -9.30
CA GLY A 403 -31.33 -14.19 -8.71
C GLY A 403 -29.85 -13.79 -8.69
N TYR A 404 -29.53 -12.54 -9.02
CA TYR A 404 -28.17 -12.01 -8.91
C TYR A 404 -27.84 -11.59 -7.48
N ARG A 405 -26.58 -11.78 -7.08
CA ARG A 405 -26.07 -11.28 -5.80
C ARG A 405 -25.48 -9.89 -6.01
N ILE A 406 -26.00 -8.93 -5.26
CA ILE A 406 -25.51 -7.54 -5.24
C ILE A 406 -25.27 -7.14 -3.79
N GLY A 407 -24.18 -6.43 -3.52
CA GLY A 407 -23.86 -5.91 -2.18
C GLY A 407 -24.99 -5.05 -1.59
N ALA A 408 -24.91 -4.74 -0.29
CA ALA A 408 -25.89 -3.87 0.36
C ALA A 408 -25.97 -2.50 -0.33
N GLU A 409 -27.13 -1.86 -0.22
CA GLU A 409 -27.33 -0.49 -0.70
C GLU A 409 -26.31 0.45 -0.05
N ASN A 410 -25.65 1.27 -0.88
CA ASN A 410 -24.64 2.21 -0.43
C ASN A 410 -24.63 3.43 -1.36
N ARG A 411 -23.83 4.45 -1.00
CA ARG A 411 -23.70 5.71 -1.75
C ARG A 411 -22.72 5.64 -2.92
N ASN A 412 -22.16 4.46 -3.24
CA ASN A 412 -21.41 4.35 -4.48
C ASN A 412 -22.40 4.47 -5.65
N LEU A 413 -21.97 4.93 -6.81
CA LEU A 413 -22.82 5.02 -8.00
C LEU A 413 -22.70 3.76 -8.86
N ASN A 414 -21.51 3.17 -8.95
CA ASN A 414 -21.28 1.89 -9.61
C ASN A 414 -21.81 0.71 -8.77
N ARG A 415 -22.14 -0.40 -9.43
CA ARG A 415 -22.70 -1.61 -8.81
C ARG A 415 -22.02 -2.86 -9.34
N HIS A 416 -21.63 -3.74 -8.43
CA HIS A 416 -21.10 -5.07 -8.75
C HIS A 416 -22.25 -6.07 -8.79
N ILE A 417 -22.61 -6.55 -9.98
CA ILE A 417 -23.63 -7.58 -10.18
C ILE A 417 -22.93 -8.93 -10.29
N ARG A 418 -23.14 -9.80 -9.30
CA ARG A 418 -22.56 -11.14 -9.29
C ARG A 418 -23.57 -12.18 -9.76
N ASP A 419 -23.22 -12.91 -10.82
CA ASP A 419 -23.93 -14.13 -11.21
C ASP A 419 -23.62 -15.24 -10.19
N THR A 420 -24.68 -15.81 -9.62
CA THR A 420 -24.57 -16.80 -8.54
C THR A 420 -24.18 -18.18 -9.03
N VAL A 421 -24.31 -18.46 -10.33
CA VAL A 421 -23.99 -19.74 -10.95
C VAL A 421 -22.51 -19.79 -11.36
N THR A 422 -22.03 -18.76 -12.05
CA THR A 422 -20.65 -18.72 -12.54
C THR A 422 -19.69 -18.04 -11.57
N GLY A 423 -20.20 -17.26 -10.62
CA GLY A 423 -19.42 -16.42 -9.73
C GLY A 423 -18.83 -15.17 -10.41
N PHE A 424 -19.09 -14.97 -11.70
CA PHE A 424 -18.69 -13.80 -12.48
C PHE A 424 -19.29 -12.52 -11.89
N VAL A 425 -18.55 -11.41 -12.00
CA VAL A 425 -18.96 -10.09 -11.54
C VAL A 425 -18.90 -9.14 -12.71
N LEU A 426 -20.00 -8.43 -12.94
CA LEU A 426 -20.10 -7.34 -13.91
C LEU A 426 -20.21 -6.00 -13.17
N ASP A 427 -19.37 -5.05 -13.55
CA ASP A 427 -19.35 -3.71 -12.98
C ASP A 427 -20.22 -2.78 -13.82
N VAL A 428 -21.27 -2.24 -13.19
CA VAL A 428 -22.31 -1.47 -13.85
C VAL A 428 -22.27 -0.03 -13.37
N PHE A 429 -22.06 0.90 -14.30
CA PHE A 429 -21.93 2.32 -14.03
C PHE A 429 -23.10 3.11 -14.62
N PRO A 430 -23.72 4.03 -13.87
CA PRO A 430 -24.75 4.91 -14.42
C PRO A 430 -24.15 6.04 -15.26
N PHE A 431 -24.90 6.47 -16.27
CA PHE A 431 -24.80 7.82 -16.82
C PHE A 431 -26.18 8.48 -16.88
N TRP A 432 -26.21 9.81 -16.81
CA TRP A 432 -27.45 10.60 -16.89
C TRP A 432 -27.20 11.95 -17.55
N GLN A 433 -28.27 12.62 -17.98
CA GLN A 433 -28.17 13.96 -18.56
C GLN A 433 -28.31 15.03 -17.48
N GLN A 434 -27.40 16.01 -17.48
CA GLN A 434 -27.48 17.17 -16.60
C GLN A 434 -26.87 18.38 -17.32
N ASP A 435 -27.61 19.50 -17.33
CA ASP A 435 -27.12 20.78 -17.87
C ASP A 435 -26.55 20.68 -19.31
N GLY A 436 -27.15 19.83 -20.16
CA GLY A 436 -26.72 19.62 -21.54
C GLY A 436 -25.46 18.76 -21.72
N GLN A 437 -25.03 18.08 -20.66
CA GLN A 437 -23.91 17.14 -20.67
C GLN A 437 -24.34 15.75 -20.19
N THR A 438 -23.62 14.72 -20.65
CA THR A 438 -23.74 13.38 -20.07
C THR A 438 -22.80 13.25 -18.88
N MET A 439 -23.36 13.06 -17.69
CA MET A 439 -22.62 12.87 -16.45
C MET A 439 -22.38 11.38 -16.19
N LEU A 440 -21.14 11.02 -15.89
CA LEU A 440 -20.72 9.64 -15.63
C LEU A 440 -19.40 9.59 -14.87
N HIS A 441 -19.01 8.40 -14.41
CA HIS A 441 -17.68 8.18 -13.86
C HIS A 441 -16.62 8.25 -14.96
N MET A 442 -15.55 9.00 -14.71
CA MET A 442 -14.39 9.13 -15.58
C MET A 442 -13.12 8.90 -14.74
N GLU A 443 -12.11 9.74 -14.90
CA GLU A 443 -10.80 9.55 -14.31
C GLU A 443 -10.86 9.54 -12.78
N LYS A 444 -10.18 8.57 -12.16
CA LYS A 444 -10.08 8.42 -10.70
C LYS A 444 -11.46 8.35 -10.03
N MET A 445 -12.44 7.72 -10.69
CA MET A 445 -13.82 7.61 -10.22
C MET A 445 -14.51 8.97 -9.98
N LYS A 446 -14.05 10.05 -10.60
CA LYS A 446 -14.74 11.35 -10.53
C LYS A 446 -15.93 11.34 -11.47
N VAL A 447 -17.03 11.95 -11.03
CA VAL A 447 -18.17 12.22 -11.90
C VAL A 447 -17.93 13.56 -12.59
N ARG A 448 -17.98 13.57 -13.91
CA ARG A 448 -17.92 14.80 -14.74
C ARG A 448 -18.77 14.65 -15.99
N GLY A 449 -19.06 15.77 -16.64
CA GLY A 449 -19.77 15.82 -17.91
C GLY A 449 -18.85 15.53 -19.10
N ILE A 450 -19.39 14.85 -20.11
CA ILE A 450 -18.85 14.76 -21.47
C ILE A 450 -19.91 15.22 -22.48
N ALA A 451 -19.52 15.43 -23.73
CA ALA A 451 -20.43 15.79 -24.79
C ALA A 451 -21.51 14.70 -24.98
N THR A 452 -22.79 15.10 -25.00
CA THR A 452 -23.92 14.17 -25.02
C THR A 452 -23.97 13.31 -26.29
N ASP A 453 -23.50 13.83 -27.42
CA ASP A 453 -23.45 13.14 -28.71
C ASP A 453 -22.55 11.90 -28.72
N ILE A 454 -21.62 11.78 -27.77
CA ILE A 454 -20.77 10.58 -27.61
C ILE A 454 -21.60 9.35 -27.21
N LEU A 455 -22.67 9.56 -26.44
CA LEU A 455 -23.55 8.53 -25.86
C LEU A 455 -25.02 8.70 -26.29
N ALA A 456 -25.30 9.51 -27.31
CA ALA A 456 -26.67 9.85 -27.71
C ALA A 456 -27.47 8.65 -28.22
N GLU A 457 -26.78 7.67 -28.81
CA GLU A 457 -27.34 6.38 -29.23
C GLU A 457 -26.32 5.25 -28.98
N GLN A 458 -26.76 4.01 -29.18
CA GLN A 458 -25.90 2.83 -29.09
C GLN A 458 -25.47 2.40 -30.49
N SER A 459 -24.15 2.25 -30.68
CA SER A 459 -23.59 1.50 -31.81
C SER A 459 -23.43 0.03 -31.44
N GLU A 460 -23.12 -0.84 -32.40
CA GLU A 460 -22.89 -2.26 -32.16
C GLU A 460 -21.49 -2.69 -32.61
N LEU A 461 -20.87 -3.60 -31.86
CA LEU A 461 -19.60 -4.25 -32.21
C LEU A 461 -19.67 -5.75 -31.94
N VAL A 462 -18.98 -6.53 -32.77
CA VAL A 462 -18.75 -7.95 -32.54
C VAL A 462 -17.55 -8.16 -31.60
N PHE A 463 -17.79 -8.83 -30.48
CA PHE A 463 -16.78 -9.13 -29.47
C PHE A 463 -16.85 -10.62 -29.10
N TYR A 464 -15.79 -11.37 -29.40
CA TYR A 464 -15.75 -12.83 -29.27
C TYR A 464 -16.93 -13.56 -29.96
N GLY A 465 -17.36 -13.07 -31.12
CA GLY A 465 -18.45 -13.67 -31.91
C GLY A 465 -19.87 -13.29 -31.47
N GLU A 466 -20.01 -12.51 -30.40
CA GLU A 466 -21.28 -12.00 -29.89
C GLU A 466 -21.41 -10.50 -30.17
N HIS A 467 -22.64 -10.03 -30.38
CA HIS A 467 -22.93 -8.62 -30.65
C HIS A 467 -23.13 -7.85 -29.34
N PHE A 468 -22.46 -6.70 -29.16
CA PHE A 468 -22.62 -5.85 -27.99
C PHE A 468 -22.88 -4.40 -28.36
N ALA A 469 -23.76 -3.77 -27.60
CA ALA A 469 -23.96 -2.33 -27.65
C ALA A 469 -22.72 -1.61 -27.09
N ILE A 470 -22.33 -0.52 -27.73
CA ILE A 470 -21.20 0.36 -27.37
C ILE A 470 -21.63 1.83 -27.51
N PRO A 471 -20.85 2.79 -26.97
CA PRO A 471 -21.07 4.22 -27.23
C PRO A 471 -21.16 4.53 -28.73
N HIS A 472 -21.98 5.52 -29.10
CA HIS A 472 -22.12 5.99 -30.48
C HIS A 472 -20.75 6.35 -31.10
N LYS A 473 -19.93 7.10 -30.34
CA LYS A 473 -18.57 7.52 -30.73
C LYS A 473 -17.54 6.85 -29.81
N PRO A 474 -17.19 5.57 -30.02
CA PRO A 474 -16.35 4.82 -29.08
C PRO A 474 -14.95 5.41 -28.95
N GLU A 475 -14.32 5.86 -30.04
CA GLU A 475 -12.99 6.48 -29.99
C GLU A 475 -13.00 7.81 -29.22
N ALA A 476 -14.03 8.64 -29.42
CA ALA A 476 -14.19 9.89 -28.66
C ALA A 476 -14.43 9.63 -27.17
N PHE A 477 -15.21 8.60 -26.83
CA PHE A 477 -15.40 8.16 -25.44
C PHE A 477 -14.07 7.70 -24.81
N LEU A 478 -13.28 6.92 -25.55
CA LEU A 478 -11.98 6.44 -25.07
C LEU A 478 -10.96 7.59 -24.94
N GLN A 479 -10.96 8.55 -25.86
CA GLN A 479 -10.13 9.75 -25.75
C GLN A 479 -10.54 10.61 -24.55
N GLU A 480 -11.84 10.78 -24.28
CA GLU A 480 -12.34 11.43 -23.07
C GLU A 480 -11.83 10.71 -21.81
N ARG A 481 -11.89 9.37 -21.76
CA ARG A 481 -11.55 8.58 -20.56
C ARG A 481 -10.05 8.42 -20.31
N TYR A 482 -9.27 8.26 -21.37
CA TYR A 482 -7.86 7.83 -21.32
C TYR A 482 -6.89 8.89 -21.88
N GLY A 483 -7.39 9.95 -22.50
CA GLY A 483 -6.60 10.99 -23.16
C GLY A 483 -6.10 10.56 -24.55
N ASP A 484 -5.29 11.41 -25.19
CA ASP A 484 -4.81 11.20 -26.56
C ASP A 484 -3.97 9.92 -26.74
N GLY A 485 -3.41 9.39 -25.65
CA GLY A 485 -2.61 8.15 -25.64
C GLY A 485 -3.43 6.86 -25.58
N TRP A 486 -4.77 6.91 -25.61
CA TRP A 486 -5.64 5.73 -25.38
C TRP A 486 -5.34 4.54 -26.31
N SER A 487 -4.91 4.83 -27.54
CA SER A 487 -4.57 3.83 -28.56
C SER A 487 -3.23 3.12 -28.31
N THR A 488 -2.42 3.60 -27.37
CA THR A 488 -1.17 2.96 -26.94
C THR A 488 -1.39 2.20 -25.63
N PRO A 489 -1.11 0.89 -25.57
CA PRO A 489 -1.25 0.13 -24.32
C PRO A 489 -0.41 0.68 -23.17
N ASP A 490 -1.07 0.98 -22.05
CA ASP A 490 -0.43 1.38 -20.80
C ASP A 490 -0.95 0.54 -19.63
N ALA A 491 -0.18 -0.48 -19.24
CA ALA A 491 -0.51 -1.34 -18.09
C ALA A 491 -0.44 -0.62 -16.74
N PHE A 492 0.05 0.63 -16.71
CA PHE A 492 0.17 1.46 -15.53
C PHE A 492 -0.81 2.63 -15.54
N HIS A 493 -1.82 2.61 -16.43
CA HIS A 493 -2.86 3.63 -16.42
C HIS A 493 -3.53 3.71 -15.05
N GLU A 494 -3.62 4.93 -14.49
CA GLU A 494 -4.12 5.19 -13.13
C GLU A 494 -3.43 4.39 -12.01
N TRP A 495 -2.14 4.09 -12.17
CA TRP A 495 -1.37 3.40 -11.13
C TRP A 495 -1.49 4.10 -9.76
N PRO A 496 -1.69 3.37 -8.66
CA PRO A 496 -2.07 3.96 -7.37
C PRO A 496 -0.93 4.68 -6.64
N TRP A 497 0.28 4.69 -7.20
CA TRP A 497 1.42 5.49 -6.75
C TRP A 497 2.26 5.96 -7.94
N SER A 498 3.18 6.88 -7.71
CA SER A 498 4.02 7.49 -8.73
C SER A 498 5.10 6.51 -9.14
N LEU A 499 5.25 6.34 -10.44
CA LEU A 499 6.31 5.53 -11.02
C LEU A 499 7.23 6.47 -11.79
N ASP A 500 8.51 6.44 -11.47
CA ASP A 500 9.53 7.08 -12.26
C ASP A 500 9.60 6.31 -13.59
N ASP A 501 9.14 6.97 -14.64
CA ASP A 501 9.48 6.61 -16.01
C ASP A 501 10.93 7.02 -16.18
N GLY A 502 11.86 6.12 -15.80
CA GLY A 502 13.25 6.32 -16.12
C GLY A 502 13.32 6.67 -17.60
N GLU A 503 13.78 7.89 -17.92
CA GLU A 503 14.21 8.20 -19.28
C GLU A 503 15.15 7.06 -19.69
N GLN A 504 14.81 6.45 -20.82
CA GLN A 504 15.44 5.26 -21.38
C GLN A 504 16.96 5.40 -21.51
#